data_AF-A0A6G0Q7N3-F1
#
_entry.id   AF-A0A6G0Q7N3-F1
#
_cell.length_a   1.000
_cell.length_b   1.000
_cell.length_c   1.000
_cell.angle_alpha   90.00
_cell.angle_beta   90.00
_cell.angle_gamma   90.00
#
_symmetry.space_group_name_H-M   'P 1'
#
loop_
_entity.id
_entity.type
_entity.pdbx_description
1 polymer ?
#
loop_
_entity_poly.entity_id
_entity_poly.type
_entity_poly.pdbx_seq_one_letter_code
_entity_poly.pdbx_strand_id
1 'polypeptide(L)'
;MRQFSPKMVRQAVWADLGRALAAPIDSTSTLAVARETEGLLRAMGCESQMYPSIMALADWSPTEAATALSKWKRKLRSAFGTTGAGVAALVFGSTTYLVQTEADPSRVPLPPTP
;
A
#
# COMPACT_ATOMS: atom_id res chain seq x y z
N MET A 1 -10.95 13.15 16.43
CA MET A 1 -9.79 13.01 15.52
C MET A 1 -10.28 13.21 14.08
N ARG A 2 -9.93 14.32 13.42
CA ARG A 2 -10.31 14.60 12.03
C ARG A 2 -9.29 13.90 11.11
N GLN A 3 -9.57 12.64 10.80
CA GLN A 3 -8.69 11.76 10.02
C GLN A 3 -9.08 11.79 8.54
N PHE A 4 -8.18 11.32 7.69
CA PHE A 4 -8.51 11.00 6.30
C PHE A 4 -9.74 10.10 6.26
N SER A 5 -10.67 10.38 5.33
CA SER A 5 -11.79 9.50 5.02
C SER A 5 -11.52 8.77 3.70
N PRO A 6 -10.69 7.69 3.73
CA PRO A 6 -10.38 6.95 2.52
C PRO A 6 -11.58 6.11 2.10
N LYS A 7 -11.94 6.21 0.83
CA LYS A 7 -12.93 5.34 0.19
C LYS A 7 -12.22 4.50 -0.87
N MET A 8 -12.43 3.18 -0.83
CA MET A 8 -11.94 2.29 -1.87
C MET A 8 -12.66 2.62 -3.18
N VAL A 9 -11.93 3.09 -4.18
CA VAL A 9 -12.48 3.44 -5.51
C VAL A 9 -11.97 2.51 -6.61
N ARG A 10 -10.83 1.85 -6.37
CA ARG A 10 -10.24 0.85 -7.27
C ARG A 10 -9.39 -0.14 -6.48
N GLN A 11 -9.02 -1.27 -7.09
CA GLN A 11 -8.05 -2.17 -6.47
C GLN A 11 -6.66 -1.53 -6.38
N ALA A 12 -5.92 -1.88 -5.33
CA ALA A 12 -4.52 -1.49 -5.17
C ALA A 12 -3.68 -2.03 -6.33
N VAL A 13 -2.87 -1.15 -6.93
CA VAL A 13 -1.93 -1.55 -7.98
C VAL A 13 -0.57 -1.76 -7.35
N TRP A 14 -0.02 -2.96 -7.50
CA TRP A 14 1.23 -3.32 -6.82
C TRP A 14 2.43 -2.48 -7.32
N ALA A 15 2.48 -2.13 -8.61
CA ALA A 15 3.54 -1.28 -9.14
C ALA A 15 3.59 0.11 -8.45
N ASP A 16 2.42 0.69 -8.17
CA ASP A 16 2.29 2.00 -7.50
C ASP A 16 2.53 1.86 -5.99
N LEU A 17 1.94 0.83 -5.36
CA LEU A 17 2.06 0.59 -3.93
C LEU A 17 3.50 0.23 -3.53
N GLY A 18 4.21 -0.55 -4.34
CA GLY A 18 5.61 -0.90 -4.10
C GLY A 18 6.51 0.34 -4.07
N ARG A 19 6.34 1.25 -5.03
CA ARG A 19 7.07 2.53 -5.06
C ARG A 19 6.72 3.41 -3.86
N ALA A 20 5.44 3.54 -3.54
CA ALA A 20 4.99 4.31 -2.38
C ALA A 20 5.55 3.74 -1.06
N LEU A 21 5.63 2.42 -0.92
CA LEU A 21 6.18 1.76 0.28
C LEU A 21 7.71 1.89 0.39
N ALA A 22 8.42 1.95 -0.73
CA ALA A 22 9.88 2.13 -0.79
C ALA A 22 10.32 3.60 -0.59
N ALA A 23 9.45 4.56 -0.90
CA ALA A 23 9.75 5.98 -0.72
C ALA A 23 10.06 6.33 0.76
N PRO A 24 11.12 7.13 1.02
CA PRO A 24 11.36 7.66 2.36
C PRO A 24 10.20 8.56 2.78
N ILE A 25 9.90 8.60 4.09
CA ILE A 25 8.88 9.51 4.62
C ILE A 25 9.58 10.80 5.03
N ASP A 26 9.12 11.92 4.48
CA ASP A 26 9.57 13.24 4.90
C ASP A 26 8.89 13.62 6.22
N SER A 27 9.64 13.53 7.32
CA SER A 27 9.17 13.90 8.67
C SER A 27 9.31 15.39 8.98
N THR A 28 9.72 16.21 8.01
CA THR A 28 10.01 17.65 8.18
C THR A 28 8.75 18.48 8.46
N SER A 29 7.58 18.06 8.00
CA SER A 29 6.32 18.80 8.18
C SER A 29 5.13 17.85 8.25
N THR A 30 4.13 18.19 9.06
CA THR A 30 2.85 17.45 9.11
C THR A 30 2.12 17.46 7.76
N LEU A 31 2.29 18.52 6.96
CA LEU A 31 1.77 18.58 5.59
C LEU A 31 2.47 17.55 4.68
N ALA A 32 3.78 17.39 4.82
CA ALA A 32 4.53 16.41 4.04
C ALA A 32 4.06 14.99 4.38
N VAL A 33 3.95 14.67 5.67
CA VAL A 33 3.41 13.38 6.13
C VAL A 33 1.98 13.14 5.66
N ALA A 34 1.13 14.19 5.64
CA ALA A 34 -0.24 14.08 5.15
C ALA A 34 -0.30 13.81 3.64
N ARG A 35 0.53 14.48 2.83
CA ARG A 35 0.67 14.21 1.39
C ARG A 35 1.18 12.80 1.11
N GLU A 36 2.18 12.34 1.86
CA GLU A 36 2.69 10.97 1.78
C GLU A 36 1.60 9.94 2.11
N THR A 37 0.80 10.22 3.14
CA THR A 37 -0.34 9.37 3.52
C THR A 37 -1.38 9.30 2.41
N GLU A 38 -1.70 10.43 1.78
CA GLU A 38 -2.61 10.50 0.64
C GLU A 38 -2.08 9.74 -0.58
N GLY A 39 -0.80 9.91 -0.92
CA GLY A 39 -0.15 9.17 -2.00
C GLY A 39 -0.20 7.65 -1.78
N LEU A 40 0.00 7.21 -0.54
CA LEU A 40 -0.11 5.81 -0.15
C LEU A 40 -1.56 5.30 -0.24
N LEU A 41 -2.55 6.08 0.19
CA LEU A 41 -3.97 5.76 0.02
C LEU A 41 -4.31 5.59 -1.47
N ARG A 42 -3.85 6.51 -2.32
CA ARG A 42 -4.09 6.47 -3.76
C ARG A 42 -3.44 5.26 -4.43
N ALA A 43 -2.25 4.89 -4.00
CA ALA A 43 -1.55 3.69 -4.48
C ALA A 43 -2.29 2.40 -4.08
N MET A 44 -2.93 2.38 -2.91
CA MET A 44 -3.84 1.30 -2.51
C MET A 44 -5.21 1.34 -3.22
N GLY A 45 -5.45 2.33 -4.09
CA GLY A 45 -6.74 2.49 -4.76
C GLY A 45 -7.83 3.13 -3.90
N CYS A 46 -7.44 3.75 -2.79
CA CYS A 46 -8.31 4.57 -1.96
C CYS A 46 -8.22 6.04 -2.37
N GLU A 47 -9.36 6.69 -2.54
CA GLU A 47 -9.43 8.14 -2.71
C GLU A 47 -9.84 8.78 -1.38
N SER A 48 -9.13 9.85 -1.00
CA SER A 48 -9.42 10.60 0.21
C SER A 48 -10.59 11.55 -0.06
N GLN A 49 -11.79 11.22 0.43
CA GLN A 49 -12.95 12.11 0.28
C GLN A 49 -12.85 13.35 1.16
N MET A 50 -12.11 13.26 2.25
CA MET A 50 -11.90 14.35 3.20
C MET A 50 -10.43 14.45 3.54
N TYR A 51 -9.85 15.62 3.25
CA TYR A 51 -8.49 15.96 3.61
C TYR A 51 -8.48 16.67 4.99
N PRO A 52 -7.52 16.36 5.88
CA PRO A 52 -7.40 17.06 7.16
C PRO A 52 -7.13 18.56 6.94
N SER A 53 -7.95 19.41 7.56
CA SER A 53 -7.74 20.87 7.53
C SER A 53 -6.41 21.27 8.16
N ILE A 54 -5.85 22.44 7.79
CA ILE A 54 -4.59 22.97 8.34
C ILE A 54 -4.58 22.97 9.88
N MET A 55 -5.71 23.33 10.52
CA MET A 55 -5.85 23.29 11.98
C MET A 55 -5.67 21.87 12.55
N ALA A 56 -6.23 20.86 11.87
CA ALA A 56 -6.07 19.46 12.27
C ALA A 56 -4.65 18.94 12.03
N LEU A 57 -3.95 19.46 11.01
CA LEU A 57 -2.53 19.17 10.78
C LEU A 57 -1.61 19.88 11.78
N ALA A 58 -2.05 21.00 12.36
CA ALA A 58 -1.31 21.69 13.42
C ALA A 58 -1.39 20.94 14.77
N ASP A 59 -2.49 20.21 14.99
CA ASP A 59 -2.64 19.32 16.16
C ASP A 59 -1.78 18.05 16.04
N TRP A 60 -1.21 17.75 14.86
CA TRP A 60 -0.36 16.58 14.66
C TRP A 60 1.08 16.92 15.05
N SER A 61 1.77 16.00 15.73
CA SER A 61 3.22 16.10 15.80
C SER A 61 3.83 15.46 14.52
N PRO A 62 4.74 16.15 13.81
CA PRO A 62 5.37 15.61 12.60
C PRO A 62 6.03 14.26 12.85
N THR A 63 6.68 14.11 14.00
CA THR A 63 7.41 12.90 14.40
C THR A 63 6.47 11.74 14.70
N GLU A 64 5.38 11.93 15.46
CA GLU A 64 4.44 10.83 15.72
C GLU A 64 3.68 10.45 14.45
N ALA A 65 3.30 11.43 13.61
CA ALA A 65 2.63 11.16 12.34
C ALA A 65 3.55 10.36 11.41
N ALA A 66 4.83 10.73 11.28
CA ALA A 66 5.80 10.01 10.47
C ALA A 66 6.10 8.60 11.00
N THR A 67 6.18 8.42 12.32
CA THR A 67 6.38 7.09 12.93
C THR A 67 5.15 6.19 12.79
N ALA A 68 3.94 6.75 12.94
CA ALA A 68 2.70 6.04 12.68
C ALA A 68 2.60 5.60 11.21
N LEU A 69 2.92 6.51 10.27
CA LEU A 69 2.99 6.20 8.83
C LEU A 69 4.05 5.14 8.53
N SER A 70 5.24 5.22 9.14
CA SER A 70 6.30 4.22 9.00
C SER A 70 5.86 2.83 9.47
N LYS A 71 5.20 2.78 10.64
CA LYS A 71 4.64 1.55 11.20
C LYS A 71 3.56 0.98 10.29
N TRP A 72 2.72 1.83 9.72
CA TRP A 72 1.70 1.43 8.78
C TRP A 72 2.28 0.89 7.46
N LYS A 73 3.24 1.60 6.84
CA LYS A 73 3.99 1.11 5.66
C LYS A 73 4.65 -0.25 5.94
N ARG A 74 5.20 -0.47 7.13
CA ARG A 74 5.75 -1.78 7.53
C ARG A 74 4.68 -2.87 7.62
N LYS A 75 3.53 -2.56 8.22
CA LYS A 75 2.39 -3.49 8.27
C LYS A 75 1.87 -3.83 6.88
N LEU A 76 1.76 -2.85 5.98
CA LEU A 76 1.35 -3.07 4.59
C LEU A 76 2.37 -3.97 3.87
N ARG A 77 3.68 -3.69 3.96
CA ARG A 77 4.70 -4.59 3.41
C ARG A 77 4.55 -6.04 3.90
N SER A 78 4.28 -6.22 5.19
CA SER A 78 4.07 -7.55 5.75
C SER A 78 2.76 -8.19 5.27
N ALA A 79 1.66 -7.43 5.18
CA ALA A 79 0.35 -7.93 4.79
C ALA A 79 0.27 -8.28 3.30
N PHE A 80 0.97 -7.52 2.45
CA PHE A 80 1.04 -7.75 1.02
C PHE A 80 2.19 -8.67 0.60
N GLY A 81 3.00 -9.16 1.54
CA GLY A 81 4.05 -10.14 1.26
C GLY A 81 5.30 -9.55 0.59
N THR A 82 5.60 -8.26 0.75
CA THR A 82 6.93 -7.69 0.42
C THR A 82 7.99 -8.13 1.43
N THR A 83 7.99 -9.41 1.80
CA THR A 83 9.21 -10.07 2.20
C THR A 83 10.00 -10.25 0.90
N GLY A 84 11.14 -9.58 0.78
CA GLY A 84 12.05 -9.79 -0.34
C GLY A 84 12.44 -11.27 -0.43
N ALA A 85 11.72 -12.01 -1.27
CA ALA A 85 12.07 -13.30 -1.83
C ALA A 85 11.00 -13.59 -2.90
N GLY A 86 11.39 -13.51 -4.17
CA GLY A 86 10.48 -13.46 -5.32
C GLY A 86 9.81 -14.78 -5.68
N VAL A 87 9.12 -15.46 -4.75
CA VAL A 87 8.27 -16.60 -5.07
C VAL A 87 7.08 -16.65 -4.11
N ALA A 88 5.88 -16.35 -4.61
CA ALA A 88 4.66 -16.72 -3.92
C ALA A 88 4.37 -18.19 -4.24
N ALA A 89 4.49 -19.06 -3.23
CA ALA A 89 4.07 -20.45 -3.38
C ALA A 89 2.55 -20.52 -3.20
N LEU A 90 1.80 -20.68 -4.30
CA LEU A 90 0.37 -20.96 -4.24
C LEU A 90 0.17 -22.48 -4.15
N VAL A 91 -0.43 -22.93 -3.05
CA VAL A 91 -0.76 -24.34 -2.83
C VAL A 91 -2.21 -24.57 -3.28
N PHE A 92 -2.40 -25.45 -4.27
CA PHE A 92 -3.72 -25.91 -4.70
C PHE A 92 -3.78 -27.43 -4.56
N GLY A 93 -4.51 -27.91 -3.54
CA GLY A 93 -4.49 -29.32 -3.16
C GLY A 93 -3.09 -29.78 -2.70
N SER A 94 -2.61 -30.92 -3.21
CA SER A 94 -1.30 -31.51 -2.86
C SER A 94 -0.12 -30.92 -3.64
N THR A 95 -0.35 -29.94 -4.53
CA THR A 95 0.69 -29.38 -5.40
C THR A 95 1.04 -27.95 -4.98
N THR A 96 2.35 -27.70 -4.84
CA THR A 96 2.91 -26.38 -4.55
C THR A 96 3.42 -25.75 -5.84
N TYR A 97 2.81 -24.65 -6.28
CA TYR A 97 3.23 -23.88 -7.44
C TYR A 97 4.10 -22.70 -7.03
N LEU A 98 5.34 -22.67 -7.50
CA LEU A 98 6.25 -21.54 -7.32
C LEU A 98 5.92 -20.45 -8.35
N VAL A 99 5.10 -19.47 -7.97
CA VAL A 99 4.74 -18.35 -8.84
C VAL A 99 5.67 -17.17 -8.58
N GLN A 100 6.47 -16.82 -9.60
CA GLN A 100 7.09 -15.50 -9.68
C GLN A 100 6.00 -14.47 -9.99
N THR A 101 5.73 -13.57 -9.04
CA THR A 101 4.76 -12.48 -9.17
C THR A 101 5.32 -11.43 -10.14
N GLU A 102 5.21 -11.69 -11.44
CA GLU A 102 5.14 -10.71 -12.55
C GLU A 102 4.58 -11.37 -13.83
N ALA A 103 3.68 -12.36 -13.69
CA ALA A 103 2.99 -12.90 -14.85
C ALA A 103 1.74 -12.05 -15.15
N ASP A 104 1.86 -11.23 -16.19
CA ASP A 104 0.73 -10.69 -16.95
C ASP A 104 -0.42 -11.72 -17.01
N PRO A 105 -1.65 -11.37 -16.60
CA PRO A 105 -2.80 -12.28 -16.66
C PRO A 105 -3.05 -12.82 -18.07
N SER A 106 -2.54 -12.17 -19.14
CA SER A 106 -2.58 -12.69 -20.51
C SER A 106 -1.70 -13.92 -20.75
N ARG A 107 -0.71 -14.16 -19.88
CA ARG A 107 0.26 -15.26 -19.96
C ARG A 107 -0.07 -16.43 -19.06
N VAL A 108 -1.17 -16.36 -18.30
CA VAL A 108 -1.66 -17.49 -17.51
C VAL A 108 -2.40 -18.44 -18.46
N PRO A 109 -1.89 -19.66 -18.70
CA PRO A 109 -2.59 -20.61 -19.56
C PRO A 109 -3.90 -21.02 -18.87
N LEU A 110 -5.02 -20.84 -19.56
CA LEU A 110 -6.32 -21.29 -19.08
C LEU A 110 -6.37 -22.83 -19.07
N PRO A 111 -7.00 -23.44 -18.06
CA PRO A 111 -7.14 -24.89 -18.01
C PRO A 111 -7.98 -25.39 -19.20
N PRO A 112 -7.64 -26.54 -19.81
CA PRO A 112 -8.42 -27.11 -20.90
C PRO A 112 -9.81 -27.48 -20.38
N THR A 113 -10.84 -27.01 -21.07
CA THR A 113 -12.23 -27.38 -20.79
C THR A 113 -12.52 -28.80 -21.30
N PRO A 114 -13.38 -29.57 -20.60
CA PRO A 114 -13.81 -30.91 -21.00
C PRO A 114 -14.63 -30.92 -22.29
#